data_AF-A0AA38P0F6-F1
#
_entry.id   AF-A0AA38P0F6-F1
#
_cell.length_a   1.000
_cell.length_b   1.000
_cell.length_c   1.000
_cell.angle_alpha   90.00
_cell.angle_beta   90.00
_cell.angle_gamma   90.00
#
_symmetry.space_group_name_H-M   'P 1'
#
loop_
_entity.id
_entity.type
_entity.pdbx_description
1 polymer ?
#
loop_
_entity_poly.entity_id
_entity_poly.type
_entity_poly.pdbx_seq_one_letter_code
_entity_poly.pdbx_strand_id
1 'polypeptide(L)'
;HERRVQIATVMITVTESLNNEAEYMCWSEILYSLDQLGVAGTSDSEDILDTQGQQGVVVYEPNFRNPWFRKLFHEVDSVPQTASALFTKVGRKRLSRICGNERVERAPPANLPSSYYRSDYLEKMKNGLTPTVAPTSDGRPLPRYVNSC
;
A
#
# COMPACT_ATOMS: atom_id res chain seq x y z
N HIS A 1 2.99 -7.43 2.94
CA HIS A 1 2.64 -6.34 3.89
C HIS A 1 3.83 -5.82 4.73
N GLU A 2 4.44 -6.67 5.57
CA GLU A 2 5.44 -6.30 6.61
C GLU A 2 6.61 -5.41 6.13
N ARG A 3 7.14 -5.66 4.94
CA ARG A 3 8.26 -4.87 4.39
C ARG A 3 7.90 -3.39 4.24
N ARG A 4 6.68 -3.08 3.81
CA ARG A 4 6.25 -1.68 3.63
C ARG A 4 6.11 -0.99 4.99
N VAL A 5 5.64 -1.71 6.00
CA VAL A 5 5.60 -1.24 7.40
C VAL A 5 7.01 -0.91 7.86
N GLN A 6 7.97 -1.83 7.68
CA GLN A 6 9.38 -1.60 8.04
C GLN A 6 9.97 -0.38 7.31
N ILE A 7 9.72 -0.22 6.01
CA ILE A 7 10.19 0.93 5.24
C ILE A 7 9.61 2.24 5.82
N ALA A 8 8.30 2.29 6.04
CA ALA A 8 7.66 3.47 6.60
C ALA A 8 8.22 3.80 7.99
N THR A 9 8.39 2.81 8.87
CA THR A 9 8.98 3.02 10.20
C THR A 9 10.39 3.59 10.13
N VAL A 10 11.27 3.04 9.26
CA VAL A 10 12.64 3.57 9.09
C VAL A 10 12.60 5.02 8.62
N MET A 11 11.73 5.33 7.66
CA MET A 11 11.62 6.70 7.14
C MET A 11 11.06 7.68 8.17
N ILE A 12 10.12 7.27 9.04
CA ILE A 12 9.68 8.07 10.19
C ILE A 12 10.87 8.42 11.09
N THR A 13 11.67 7.42 11.50
CA THR A 13 12.84 7.66 12.36
C THR A 13 13.87 8.58 11.71
N VAL A 14 14.13 8.41 10.40
CA VAL A 14 15.06 9.25 9.66
C VAL A 14 14.57 10.69 9.58
N THR A 15 13.31 10.89 9.22
CA THR A 15 12.71 12.23 9.05
C THR A 15 12.56 12.97 10.38
N GLU A 16 12.26 12.24 11.46
CA GLU A 16 12.32 12.75 12.83
C GLU A 16 13.74 13.22 13.19
N SER A 17 14.77 12.42 12.91
CA SER A 17 16.16 12.79 13.20
C SER A 17 16.66 14.01 12.40
N LEU A 18 16.06 14.26 11.22
CA LEU A 18 16.36 15.39 10.36
C LEU A 18 15.48 16.62 10.66
N ASN A 19 14.59 16.56 11.66
CA ASN A 19 13.56 17.58 11.94
C ASN A 19 12.73 17.97 10.70
N ASN A 20 12.49 17.02 9.78
CA ASN A 20 11.64 17.24 8.62
C ASN A 20 10.20 16.84 8.95
N GLU A 21 9.47 17.75 9.59
CA GLU A 21 8.10 17.53 10.07
C GLU A 21 7.13 17.15 8.94
N ALA A 22 7.29 17.75 7.75
CA ALA A 22 6.43 17.47 6.60
C ALA A 22 6.56 16.01 6.13
N GLU A 23 7.79 15.51 5.99
CA GLU A 23 8.04 14.12 5.61
C GLU A 23 7.67 13.15 6.75
N TYR A 24 7.95 13.51 8.00
CA TYR A 24 7.55 12.72 9.16
C TYR A 24 6.03 12.47 9.18
N MET A 25 5.24 13.53 8.98
CA MET A 25 3.78 13.43 8.91
C MET A 25 3.33 12.58 7.72
N CYS A 26 3.98 12.74 6.56
CA CYS A 26 3.70 11.93 5.37
C CYS A 26 3.91 10.44 5.64
N TRP A 27 5.08 10.06 6.17
CA TRP A 27 5.41 8.67 6.47
C TRP A 27 4.55 8.08 7.60
N SER A 28 4.16 8.90 8.57
CA SER A 28 3.22 8.52 9.63
C SER A 28 1.83 8.18 9.06
N GLU A 29 1.31 8.98 8.13
CA GLU A 29 0.04 8.68 7.46
C GLU A 29 0.15 7.44 6.56
N ILE A 30 1.30 7.21 5.90
CA ILE A 30 1.56 5.99 5.14
C ILE A 30 1.55 4.76 6.06
N LEU A 31 2.24 4.82 7.21
CA LEU A 31 2.27 3.74 8.18
C LEU A 31 0.87 3.44 8.71
N TYR A 32 0.10 4.47 9.06
CA TYR A 32 -1.29 4.35 9.46
C TYR A 32 -2.14 3.67 8.37
N SER A 33 -2.02 4.10 7.10
CA SER A 33 -2.73 3.48 5.99
C SER A 33 -2.38 2.00 5.80
N LEU A 34 -1.10 1.65 5.96
CA LEU A 34 -0.64 0.27 5.87
C LEU A 34 -1.28 -0.58 6.96
N ASP A 35 -1.27 -0.11 8.20
CA ASP A 35 -1.88 -0.79 9.34
C ASP A 35 -3.38 -1.04 9.12
N GLN A 36 -4.12 0.01 8.73
CA GLN A 36 -5.56 -0.09 8.45
C GLN A 36 -5.89 -1.07 7.31
N LEU A 37 -5.11 -1.05 6.23
CA LEU A 37 -5.31 -1.96 5.10
C LEU A 37 -4.86 -3.40 5.40
N GLY A 38 -3.88 -3.58 6.29
CA GLY A 38 -3.32 -4.86 6.66
C GLY A 38 -2.87 -5.71 5.45
N VAL A 39 -2.87 -7.02 5.63
CA VAL A 39 -2.56 -7.98 4.55
C VAL A 39 -3.65 -7.98 3.47
N ALA A 40 -4.92 -7.87 3.87
CA ALA A 40 -6.06 -7.91 2.96
C ALA A 40 -6.01 -6.81 1.90
N GLY A 41 -5.61 -5.60 2.31
CA GLY A 41 -5.53 -4.41 1.46
C GLY A 41 -4.17 -4.17 0.80
N THR A 42 -3.10 -4.89 1.16
CA THR A 42 -1.76 -4.65 0.57
C THR A 42 -1.37 -5.59 -0.57
N SER A 43 -2.21 -6.60 -0.84
CA SER A 43 -2.02 -7.63 -1.88
C SER A 43 -0.70 -8.40 -1.78
N ASP A 44 -0.82 -9.61 -1.24
CA ASP A 44 0.14 -10.69 -1.40
C ASP A 44 -0.65 -11.79 -2.15
N SER A 45 -0.42 -11.92 -3.45
CA SER A 45 -0.59 -13.20 -4.18
C SER A 45 0.81 -13.71 -4.47
N GLU A 46 1.03 -15.01 -4.37
CA GLU A 46 2.34 -15.67 -4.53
C GLU A 46 2.50 -16.35 -5.89
N ASP A 47 1.71 -15.95 -6.89
CA ASP A 47 1.87 -16.50 -8.24
C ASP A 47 3.21 -16.02 -8.81
N ILE A 48 4.15 -16.95 -8.92
CA ILE A 48 5.44 -16.71 -9.57
C ILE A 48 5.22 -16.89 -11.07
N LEU A 49 5.17 -15.79 -11.81
CA LEU A 49 5.21 -15.84 -13.26
C LEU A 49 6.65 -15.71 -13.75
N ASP A 50 7.02 -16.58 -14.69
CA ASP A 50 8.16 -16.37 -15.56
C ASP A 50 7.66 -15.72 -16.85
N THR A 51 7.81 -14.40 -16.93
CA THR A 51 7.61 -13.68 -18.19
C THR A 51 8.98 -13.39 -18.78
N GLN A 52 9.31 -14.09 -19.87
CA GLN A 52 10.50 -13.83 -20.69
C GLN A 52 11.83 -13.86 -19.90
N GLY A 53 11.97 -14.75 -18.92
CA GLY A 53 13.20 -14.90 -18.12
C GLY A 53 13.28 -13.99 -16.90
N GLN A 54 12.25 -13.20 -16.62
CA GLN A 54 12.09 -12.48 -15.35
C GLN A 54 11.05 -13.18 -14.49
N GLN A 55 11.52 -13.90 -13.47
CA GLN A 55 10.67 -14.37 -12.38
C GLN A 55 10.18 -13.18 -11.56
N GLY A 56 8.87 -13.09 -11.39
CA GLY A 56 8.22 -12.06 -10.59
C GLY A 56 7.00 -12.57 -9.85
N VAL A 57 6.67 -11.93 -8.73
CA VAL A 57 5.46 -12.21 -7.95
C VAL A 57 4.35 -11.34 -8.50
N VAL A 58 3.27 -11.95 -8.99
CA VAL A 58 2.11 -11.21 -9.49
C VAL A 58 1.31 -10.66 -8.32
N VAL A 59 1.03 -9.35 -8.36
CA VAL A 59 0.27 -8.64 -7.34
C VAL A 59 -1.02 -8.16 -7.98
N TYR A 60 -2.15 -8.69 -7.52
CA TYR A 60 -3.48 -8.29 -7.97
C TYR A 60 -4.09 -7.24 -7.06
N GLU A 61 -4.88 -6.33 -7.61
CA GLU A 61 -5.50 -5.27 -6.80
C GLU A 61 -6.79 -5.77 -6.12
N PRO A 62 -6.99 -5.58 -4.80
CA PRO A 62 -8.27 -5.84 -4.16
C PRO A 62 -9.37 -4.99 -4.78
N ASN A 63 -10.51 -5.60 -5.10
CA ASN A 63 -11.65 -4.93 -5.75
C ASN A 63 -12.24 -3.75 -4.95
N PHE A 64 -12.03 -3.68 -3.63
CA PHE A 64 -12.53 -2.60 -2.79
C PHE A 64 -11.62 -1.39 -2.73
N ARG A 65 -10.30 -1.58 -2.91
CA ARG A 65 -9.27 -0.61 -2.51
C ARG A 65 -9.13 0.54 -3.51
N ASN A 66 -9.04 1.76 -3.00
CA ASN A 66 -8.80 2.95 -3.80
C ASN A 66 -7.53 2.78 -4.67
N PRO A 67 -7.56 3.07 -5.98
CA PRO A 67 -6.43 2.83 -6.88
C PRO A 67 -5.20 3.69 -6.56
N TRP A 68 -5.38 4.77 -5.78
CA TRP A 68 -4.26 5.59 -5.32
C TRP A 68 -3.25 4.79 -4.50
N PHE A 69 -3.71 3.83 -3.70
CA PHE A 69 -2.82 2.97 -2.92
C PHE A 69 -1.89 2.12 -3.78
N ARG A 70 -2.25 1.83 -5.03
CA ARG A 70 -1.34 1.16 -5.96
C ARG A 70 -0.10 2.01 -6.22
N LYS A 71 -0.28 3.30 -6.49
CA LYS A 71 0.82 4.24 -6.72
C LYS A 71 1.66 4.40 -5.45
N LEU A 72 0.98 4.64 -4.33
CA LEU A 72 1.63 4.78 -3.03
C LEU A 72 2.51 3.58 -2.68
N PHE A 73 1.98 2.36 -2.81
CA PHE A 73 2.74 1.15 -2.48
C PHE A 73 3.92 0.92 -3.41
N HIS A 74 3.80 1.29 -4.69
CA HIS A 74 4.91 1.25 -5.62
C HIS A 74 6.03 2.22 -5.21
N GLU A 75 5.69 3.42 -4.75
CA GLU A 75 6.66 4.39 -4.24
C GLU A 75 7.32 3.92 -2.95
N VAL A 76 6.53 3.41 -1.99
CA VAL A 76 7.09 2.82 -0.76
C VAL A 76 8.04 1.66 -1.10
N ASP A 77 7.66 0.78 -2.04
CA ASP A 77 8.49 -0.35 -2.45
C ASP A 77 9.79 0.08 -3.16
N SER A 78 9.86 1.29 -3.74
CA SER A 78 11.04 1.82 -4.44
C SER A 78 12.05 2.52 -3.52
N VAL A 79 11.62 2.97 -2.34
CA VAL A 79 12.47 3.70 -1.38
C VAL A 79 13.80 2.99 -1.04
N PRO A 80 13.84 1.67 -0.79
CA PRO A 80 15.11 0.98 -0.55
C PRO A 80 16.10 1.03 -1.72
N GLN A 81 15.62 1.30 -2.94
CA GLN A 81 16.47 1.46 -4.12
C GLN A 81 17.03 2.87 -4.22
N THR A 82 16.21 3.90 -3.93
CA THR A 82 16.61 5.30 -3.99
C THR A 82 17.42 5.74 -2.77
N ALA A 83 17.05 5.27 -1.58
CA ALA A 83 17.73 5.56 -0.31
C ALA A 83 18.60 4.38 0.15
N SER A 84 19.43 3.84 -0.74
CA SER A 84 20.19 2.59 -0.49
C SER A 84 21.12 2.64 0.74
N ALA A 85 21.56 3.83 1.16
CA ALA A 85 22.35 4.01 2.37
C ALA A 85 21.57 3.69 3.66
N LEU A 86 20.24 3.87 3.64
CA LEU A 86 19.34 3.57 4.77
C LEU A 86 18.93 2.09 4.81
N PHE A 87 18.97 1.41 3.65
CA PHE A 87 18.48 0.05 3.50
C PHE A 87 19.59 -0.87 3.01
N THR A 88 20.29 -1.51 3.95
CA THR A 88 21.31 -2.51 3.60
C THR A 88 20.65 -3.67 2.87
N LYS A 89 21.14 -3.97 1.65
CA LYS A 89 20.69 -5.13 0.87
C LYS A 89 21.33 -6.41 1.43
N VAL A 90 20.79 -6.91 2.53
CA VAL A 90 21.20 -8.20 3.10
C VAL A 90 20.26 -9.31 2.62
N GLY A 91 20.83 -10.44 2.19
CA GLY A 91 20.07 -11.64 1.79
C GLY A 91 19.77 -11.78 0.30
N ARG A 92 18.92 -12.76 -0.03
CA ARG A 92 18.58 -13.14 -1.41
C ARG A 92 17.86 -11.99 -2.13
N LYS A 93 18.24 -11.73 -3.39
CA LYS A 93 17.53 -10.80 -4.28
C LYS A 93 16.05 -11.20 -4.35
N ARG A 94 15.17 -10.32 -3.88
CA ARG A 94 13.72 -10.54 -3.98
C ARG A 94 13.30 -10.49 -5.45
N LEU A 95 12.32 -11.33 -5.78
CA LEU A 95 11.63 -11.28 -7.07
C LEU A 95 10.91 -9.94 -7.21
N SER A 96 10.91 -9.41 -8.43
CA SER A 96 10.18 -8.18 -8.75
C SER A 96 8.67 -8.42 -8.60
N ARG A 97 7.93 -7.41 -8.16
CA ARG A 97 6.46 -7.46 -8.11
C ARG A 97 5.91 -7.06 -9.48
N ILE A 98 5.15 -7.94 -10.11
CA ILE A 98 4.50 -7.71 -11.41
C ILE A 98 3.04 -7.36 -11.12
N CYS A 99 2.56 -6.21 -11.60
CA CYS A 99 1.15 -5.88 -11.39
C CYS A 99 0.27 -6.69 -12.35
N GLY A 100 -0.64 -7.49 -11.79
CA GLY A 100 -1.71 -8.10 -12.58
C GLY A 100 -2.71 -7.04 -13.08
N ASN A 101 -3.34 -7.33 -14.22
CA ASN A 101 -4.43 -6.48 -14.75
C ASN A 101 -5.78 -6.79 -14.10
N GLU A 102 -5.89 -7.92 -13.42
CA GLU A 102 -7.11 -8.39 -12.79
C GLU A 102 -7.27 -7.85 -11.36
N ARG A 103 -8.52 -7.79 -10.92
CA ARG A 103 -8.87 -7.49 -9.53
C ARG A 103 -9.29 -8.77 -8.85
N VAL A 104 -8.88 -8.92 -7.60
CA VAL A 104 -9.26 -10.07 -6.78
C VAL A 104 -10.34 -9.65 -5.81
N GLU A 105 -11.38 -10.48 -5.71
CA GLU A 105 -12.40 -10.31 -4.68
C GLU A 105 -11.79 -10.57 -3.31
N ARG A 106 -11.80 -9.54 -2.46
CA ARG A 106 -11.36 -9.64 -1.07
C ARG A 106 -12.32 -8.85 -0.19
N ALA A 107 -12.59 -9.39 0.98
CA ALA A 107 -13.31 -8.63 1.99
C ALA A 107 -12.41 -7.47 2.48
N PRO A 108 -12.94 -6.24 2.54
CA PRO A 108 -12.24 -5.12 3.16
C PRO A 108 -12.06 -5.36 4.67
N PRO A 109 -10.95 -4.88 5.26
CA PRO A 109 -10.84 -4.75 6.71
C PRO A 109 -12.00 -3.94 7.32
N ALA A 110 -12.32 -4.24 8.58
CA ALA A 110 -13.33 -3.50 9.32
C ALA A 110 -12.89 -2.05 9.55
N ASN A 111 -13.86 -1.13 9.63
CA ASN A 111 -13.65 0.27 10.03
C ASN A 111 -12.72 1.10 9.13
N LEU A 112 -12.51 0.69 7.87
CA LEU A 112 -11.75 1.50 6.92
C LEU A 112 -12.44 2.85 6.62
N PRO A 113 -11.65 3.93 6.45
CA PRO A 113 -12.17 5.21 5.98
C PRO A 113 -12.83 5.07 4.61
N SER A 114 -13.92 5.81 4.37
CA SER A 114 -14.60 5.82 3.07
C SER A 114 -13.67 6.15 1.89
N SER A 115 -12.66 7.00 2.11
CA SER A 115 -11.64 7.36 1.11
C SER A 115 -10.78 6.17 0.66
N TYR A 116 -10.70 5.10 1.45
CA TYR A 116 -9.91 3.91 1.14
C TYR A 116 -10.63 2.98 0.18
N TYR A 117 -11.92 3.23 -0.06
CA TYR A 117 -12.71 2.49 -1.01
C TYR A 117 -12.72 3.14 -2.38
N ARG A 118 -12.98 2.32 -3.39
CA ARG A 118 -13.35 2.79 -4.72
C ARG A 118 -14.81 3.25 -4.73
N SER A 119 -15.11 4.22 -5.59
CA SER A 119 -16.49 4.68 -5.80
C SER A 119 -17.42 3.55 -6.25
N ASP A 120 -16.99 2.73 -7.22
CA ASP A 120 -17.76 1.59 -7.73
C ASP A 120 -18.03 0.52 -6.66
N TYR A 121 -17.11 0.33 -5.70
CA TYR A 121 -17.32 -0.56 -4.56
C TYR A 121 -18.34 0.02 -3.57
N LEU A 122 -18.23 1.32 -3.25
CA LEU A 122 -19.17 1.99 -2.34
C LEU A 122 -20.60 2.00 -2.90
N GLU A 123 -20.77 2.19 -4.21
CA GLU A 123 -22.07 2.10 -4.88
C GLU A 123 -22.67 0.70 -4.79
N LYS A 124 -21.87 -0.34 -5.05
CA LYS A 124 -22.30 -1.73 -4.87
C LYS A 124 -22.72 -2.04 -3.44
N MET A 125 -22.00 -1.51 -2.46
CA MET A 125 -22.33 -1.68 -1.05
C MET A 125 -23.66 -1.02 -0.69
N LYS A 126 -23.92 0.20 -1.20
CA LYS A 126 -25.22 0.88 -1.02
C LYS A 126 -26.38 0.10 -1.64
N ASN A 127 -26.14 -0.57 -2.75
CA ASN A 127 -27.14 -1.38 -3.47
C ASN A 127 -27.26 -2.82 -2.94
N GLY A 128 -26.53 -3.20 -1.89
CA GLY A 128 -26.53 -4.56 -1.34
C GLY A 128 -25.88 -5.61 -2.25
N LEU A 129 -25.08 -5.21 -3.24
CA LEU A 129 -24.40 -6.08 -4.19
C LEU A 129 -23.04 -6.60 -3.69
N THR A 130 -22.53 -6.03 -2.59
CA THR A 130 -21.30 -6.43 -1.91
C THR A 130 -21.49 -6.38 -0.40
N PRO A 131 -20.68 -7.09 0.41
CA PRO A 131 -20.80 -7.07 1.87
C PRO A 131 -20.78 -5.65 2.44
N THR A 132 -21.76 -5.34 3.29
CA THR A 132 -21.82 -4.07 4.02
C THR A 132 -20.77 -4.06 5.11
N VAL A 133 -19.81 -3.16 4.98
CA VAL A 133 -18.85 -2.79 6.02
C VAL A 133 -19.23 -1.41 6.52
N ALA A 134 -19.23 -1.17 7.82
CA ALA A 134 -19.40 0.16 8.39
C ALA A 134 -18.12 0.98 8.11
N PRO A 135 -18.12 1.92 7.15
CA PRO A 135 -16.96 2.77 6.95
C PRO A 135 -16.85 3.72 8.14
N THR A 136 -15.64 4.05 8.55
CA THR A 136 -15.46 5.13 9.52
C THR A 136 -15.86 6.47 8.87
N SER A 137 -16.57 7.30 9.62
CA SER A 137 -16.95 8.67 9.23
C SER A 137 -15.76 9.60 9.12
N ASP A 138 -14.61 9.15 9.64
CA ASP A 138 -13.37 9.89 9.66
C ASP A 138 -12.87 9.98 8.22
N GLY A 139 -13.19 11.08 7.55
CA GLY A 139 -12.83 11.40 6.17
C GLY A 139 -11.32 11.63 5.99
N ARG A 140 -10.47 10.78 6.59
CA ARG A 140 -9.02 10.86 6.49
C ARG A 140 -8.63 10.87 5.02
N PRO A 141 -7.83 11.85 4.58
CA PRO A 141 -7.38 11.91 3.21
C PRO A 141 -6.47 10.73 2.90
N LEU A 142 -6.37 10.40 1.61
CA LEU A 142 -5.36 9.46 1.15
C LEU A 142 -3.98 10.09 1.34
N PRO A 143 -2.99 9.36 1.88
CA PRO A 143 -1.63 9.87 1.98
C PRO A 143 -1.12 10.21 0.58
N ARG A 144 -0.58 11.42 0.45
CA ARG A 144 0.09 11.88 -0.78
C ARG A 144 1.58 11.84 -0.52
N TYR A 145 2.22 10.80 -1.03
CA TYR A 145 3.66 10.82 -1.16
C TYR A 145 3.97 11.68 -2.39
N VAL A 146 4.54 12.85 -2.16
CA VAL A 146 4.97 13.75 -3.23
C VAL A 146 6.50 13.69 -3.21
N ASN A 147 7.10 13.11 -4.24
CA ASN A 147 8.55 13.22 -4.49
C ASN A 147 8.92 14.67 -4.85
N SER A 148 8.75 15.60 -3.90
CA SER A 148 9.13 17.00 -4.05
C SER A 148 9.83 17.46 -2.77
N CYS A 149 11.09 17.02 -2.65
CA CYS A 149 12.23 17.80 -2.16
C CYS A 149 13.46 17.33 -2.94
#